data_AF-A0A3D2GNX6-F1
#
_entry.id   AF-A0A3D2GNX6-F1
#
_cell.length_a   1.000
_cell.length_b   1.000
_cell.length_c   1.000
_cell.angle_alpha   90.00
_cell.angle_beta   90.00
_cell.angle_gamma   90.00
#
_symmetry.space_group_name_H-M   'P 1'
#
loop_
_entity.id
_entity.type
_entity.pdbx_description
1 polymer ?
#
loop_
_entity_poly.entity_id
_entity_poly.type
_entity_poly.pdbx_seq_one_letter_code
_entity_poly.pdbx_strand_id
1 'polypeptide(L)'
;DLTASLPAGAEMYPPLLPDLYQGEPVSFVLRLPEGTDGDITLTGSHMQTPWTKSLHIDADTAERPGVAALWARRKIAEIERVGRRQFRSSNESDTDSIAKSVTRVALTYSLLSKYTSLLAVDEVARRPQEATLTSGSVAGNMPAGATMASPSMATATAQPIRSLTPLAAPHNPFSAQNLPRTATPADLLAMIGSILMVLGLMILWLKRRGEYLREQGTGA
;
A
#
# COMPACT_ATOMS: atom_id res chain seq x y z
N ASP A 1 17.18 -12.25 23.59
CA ASP A 1 17.14 -12.99 22.31
C ASP A 1 16.46 -14.35 22.49
N LEU A 2 15.30 -14.49 21.87
CA LEU A 2 14.53 -15.72 21.77
C LEU A 2 14.78 -16.37 20.40
N THR A 3 15.11 -17.65 20.36
CA THR A 3 15.38 -18.39 19.11
C THR A 3 14.61 -19.70 19.07
N ALA A 4 14.31 -20.17 17.86
CA ALA A 4 13.57 -21.41 17.62
C ALA A 4 14.44 -22.36 16.76
N SER A 5 14.62 -23.60 17.23
CA SER A 5 15.21 -24.67 16.45
C SER A 5 14.12 -25.38 15.65
N LEU A 6 14.21 -25.35 14.33
CA LEU A 6 13.19 -25.80 13.39
C LEU A 6 13.70 -26.99 12.54
N PRO A 7 12.83 -27.92 12.14
CA PRO A 7 13.20 -29.00 11.22
C PRO A 7 13.49 -28.46 9.81
N ALA A 8 14.21 -29.27 9.01
CA ALA A 8 14.56 -28.89 7.64
C ALA A 8 13.32 -28.65 6.77
N GLY A 9 13.33 -27.58 5.98
CA GLY A 9 12.21 -27.21 5.10
C GLY A 9 11.06 -26.48 5.79
N ALA A 10 11.15 -26.23 7.10
CA ALA A 10 10.15 -25.45 7.81
C ALA A 10 10.33 -23.92 7.59
N GLU A 11 9.22 -23.20 7.42
CA GLU A 11 9.21 -21.75 7.21
C GLU A 11 8.44 -21.05 8.34
N MET A 12 9.17 -20.27 9.16
CA MET A 12 8.62 -19.53 10.31
C MET A 12 8.51 -18.03 10.04
N TYR A 13 7.41 -17.42 10.50
CA TYR A 13 7.25 -15.97 10.53
C TYR A 13 6.77 -15.46 11.90
N PRO A 14 7.34 -14.36 12.42
CA PRO A 14 8.47 -13.62 11.88
C PRO A 14 9.78 -14.45 11.90
N PRO A 15 10.76 -14.13 11.03
CA PRO A 15 12.02 -14.90 10.96
C PRO A 15 12.93 -14.70 12.18
N LEU A 16 12.80 -13.55 12.86
CA LEU A 16 13.41 -13.31 14.17
C LEU A 16 12.29 -13.07 15.18
N LEU A 17 12.35 -13.77 16.31
CA LEU A 17 11.41 -13.59 17.39
C LEU A 17 11.79 -12.34 18.20
N PRO A 18 10.82 -11.50 18.58
CA PRO A 18 11.09 -10.35 19.43
C PRO A 18 11.43 -10.79 20.87
N ASP A 19 12.07 -9.90 21.61
CA ASP A 19 12.20 -10.07 23.06
C ASP A 19 10.84 -9.95 23.75
N LEU A 20 10.67 -10.71 24.84
CA LEU A 20 9.42 -10.82 25.57
C LEU A 20 9.45 -9.96 26.83
N TYR A 21 8.49 -9.06 26.96
CA TYR A 21 8.24 -8.30 28.18
C TYR A 21 7.10 -8.92 28.99
N GLN A 22 7.04 -8.61 30.28
CA GLN A 22 5.96 -9.11 31.13
C GLN A 22 4.60 -8.64 30.60
N GLY A 23 3.67 -9.59 30.44
CA GLY A 23 2.32 -9.31 29.95
C GLY A 23 2.17 -9.31 28.43
N GLU A 24 3.26 -9.39 27.67
CA GLU A 24 3.21 -9.47 26.21
C GLU A 24 3.36 -10.93 25.74
N PRO A 25 2.42 -11.47 24.94
CA PRO A 25 2.61 -12.78 24.32
C PRO A 25 3.44 -12.66 23.03
N VAL A 26 4.24 -13.67 22.75
CA VAL A 26 4.87 -13.87 21.43
C VAL A 26 4.02 -14.83 20.59
N SER A 27 3.64 -14.40 19.39
CA SER A 27 2.93 -15.23 18.42
C SER A 27 3.78 -15.40 17.16
N PHE A 28 3.98 -16.64 16.73
CA PHE A 28 4.62 -16.97 15.47
C PHE A 28 3.77 -18.01 14.73
N VAL A 29 3.98 -18.10 13.42
CA VAL A 29 3.29 -19.04 12.55
C VAL A 29 4.34 -19.83 11.79
N LEU A 30 4.15 -21.14 11.72
CA LEU A 30 5.10 -22.06 11.12
C LEU A 30 4.39 -22.88 10.04
N ARG A 31 5.06 -23.08 8.90
CA ARG A 31 4.72 -24.10 7.93
C ARG A 31 5.75 -25.20 8.02
N LEU A 32 5.29 -26.43 8.20
CA LEU A 32 6.13 -27.63 8.26
C LEU A 32 5.89 -28.49 7.01
N PRO A 33 6.87 -29.33 6.62
CA PRO A 33 6.64 -30.41 5.68
C PRO A 33 5.55 -31.37 6.17
N GLU A 34 4.83 -32.00 5.23
CA GLU A 34 3.86 -33.05 5.56
C GLU A 34 4.55 -34.23 6.27
N GLY A 35 3.87 -34.81 7.27
CA GLY A 35 4.40 -35.92 8.05
C GLY A 35 5.50 -35.56 9.05
N THR A 36 5.71 -34.27 9.33
CA THR A 36 6.67 -33.87 10.38
C THR A 36 6.16 -34.28 11.75
N ASP A 37 6.98 -35.06 12.46
CA ASP A 37 6.76 -35.52 13.84
C ASP A 37 7.98 -35.16 14.70
N GLY A 38 7.76 -34.72 15.94
CA GLY A 38 8.82 -34.44 16.90
C GLY A 38 8.73 -33.07 17.58
N ASP A 39 9.85 -32.62 18.15
CA ASP A 39 9.87 -31.45 19.03
C ASP A 39 10.50 -30.21 18.39
N ILE A 40 9.80 -29.09 18.50
CA ILE A 40 10.36 -27.75 18.24
C ILE A 40 10.86 -27.19 19.56
N THR A 41 12.16 -26.85 19.61
CA THR A 41 12.77 -26.29 20.83
C THR A 41 12.92 -24.78 20.69
N LEU A 42 12.32 -24.04 21.63
CA LEU A 42 12.51 -22.61 21.82
C LEU A 42 13.57 -22.40 22.90
N THR A 43 14.55 -21.54 22.65
CA THR A 43 15.58 -21.17 23.61
C THR A 43 15.67 -19.66 23.77
N GLY A 44 16.05 -19.20 24.96
CA GLY A 44 16.23 -17.79 25.25
C GLY A 44 16.97 -17.57 26.56
N SER A 45 16.99 -16.32 27.02
CA SER A 45 17.58 -15.95 28.30
C SER A 45 16.63 -15.05 29.06
N HIS A 46 16.40 -15.37 30.34
CA HIS A 46 15.62 -14.56 31.26
C HIS A 46 16.50 -14.19 32.46
N MET A 47 16.79 -12.90 32.63
CA MET A 47 17.68 -12.40 33.70
C MET A 47 19.00 -13.20 33.81
N GLN A 48 19.65 -13.48 32.67
CA GLN A 48 20.87 -14.28 32.55
C GLN A 48 20.74 -15.78 32.88
N THR A 49 19.52 -16.27 33.12
CA THR A 49 19.26 -17.71 33.24
C THR A 49 18.81 -18.25 31.88
N PRO A 50 19.42 -19.35 31.37
CA PRO A 50 18.97 -19.97 30.14
C PRO A 50 17.54 -20.48 30.31
N TRP A 51 16.69 -20.22 29.31
CA TRP A 51 15.32 -20.68 29.26
C TRP A 51 15.13 -21.54 28.02
N THR A 52 14.49 -22.70 28.19
CA THR A 52 14.20 -23.63 27.11
C THR A 52 12.77 -24.13 27.24
N LYS A 53 12.06 -24.22 26.11
CA LYS A 53 10.73 -24.80 26.04
C LYS A 53 10.59 -25.65 24.78
N SER A 54 10.22 -26.91 24.96
CA SER A 54 9.92 -27.83 23.85
C SER A 54 8.41 -27.84 23.56
N LEU A 55 8.08 -27.87 22.27
CA LEU A 55 6.72 -27.97 21.75
C LEU A 55 6.66 -29.23 20.88
N HIS A 56 5.87 -30.20 21.30
CA HIS A 56 5.65 -31.42 20.54
C HIS A 56 4.71 -31.15 19.37
N ILE A 57 5.04 -31.71 18.20
CA ILE A 57 4.27 -31.61 16.96
C ILE A 57 3.91 -33.02 16.52
N ASP A 58 2.61 -33.32 16.53
CA ASP A 58 2.08 -34.59 16.04
C ASP A 58 1.82 -34.51 14.53
N ALA A 59 2.34 -35.47 13.77
CA ALA A 59 2.11 -35.57 12.33
C ALA A 59 0.62 -35.78 11.96
N ASP A 60 -0.18 -36.35 12.87
CA ASP A 60 -1.61 -36.63 12.69
C ASP A 60 -2.50 -35.48 13.17
N THR A 61 -1.94 -34.28 13.34
CA THR A 61 -2.72 -33.11 13.76
C THR A 61 -3.73 -32.73 12.68
N ALA A 62 -5.02 -32.74 13.06
CA ALA A 62 -6.11 -32.36 12.17
C ALA A 62 -5.90 -30.96 11.54
N GLU A 63 -6.08 -30.87 10.23
CA GLU A 63 -6.03 -29.61 9.52
C GLU A 63 -7.09 -28.64 10.06
N ARG A 64 -6.65 -27.43 10.42
CA ARG A 64 -7.54 -26.38 10.88
C ARG A 64 -7.76 -25.36 9.76
N PRO A 65 -9.02 -25.09 9.37
CA PRO A 65 -9.31 -24.11 8.34
C PRO A 65 -8.78 -22.74 8.76
N GLY A 66 -8.03 -22.08 7.87
CA GLY A 66 -7.55 -20.71 8.05
C GLY A 66 -6.13 -20.55 8.63
N VAL A 67 -5.51 -21.60 9.21
CA VAL A 67 -4.10 -21.50 9.69
C VAL A 67 -3.14 -21.30 8.52
N ALA A 68 -3.36 -22.01 7.43
CA ALA A 68 -2.62 -21.84 6.18
C ALA A 68 -2.72 -20.39 5.63
N ALA A 69 -3.92 -19.81 5.67
CA ALA A 69 -4.14 -18.42 5.28
C ALA A 69 -3.41 -17.43 6.21
N LEU A 70 -3.36 -17.69 7.51
CA LEU A 70 -2.62 -16.88 8.47
C LEU A 70 -1.12 -16.90 8.17
N TRP A 71 -0.54 -18.08 7.92
CA TRP A 71 0.85 -18.22 7.51
C TRP A 71 1.14 -17.46 6.21
N ALA A 72 0.30 -17.64 5.19
CA ALA A 72 0.48 -17.01 3.89
C ALA A 72 0.42 -15.48 3.97
N ARG A 73 -0.47 -14.91 4.79
CA ARG A 73 -0.50 -13.46 5.08
C ARG A 73 0.80 -12.97 5.71
N ARG A 74 1.38 -13.73 6.66
CA ARG A 74 2.66 -13.39 7.28
C ARG A 74 3.81 -13.47 6.27
N LYS A 75 3.82 -14.46 5.39
CA LYS A 75 4.79 -14.59 4.29
C LYS A 75 4.72 -13.39 3.34
N ILE A 76 3.52 -12.99 2.91
CA ILE A 76 3.32 -11.79 2.08
C ILE A 76 3.87 -10.54 2.77
N ALA A 77 3.52 -10.33 4.05
CA ALA A 77 3.99 -9.18 4.81
C ALA A 77 5.53 -9.12 4.92
N GLU A 78 6.18 -10.27 5.06
CA GLU A 78 7.65 -10.34 5.10
C GLU A 78 8.27 -10.03 3.73
N ILE A 79 7.75 -10.60 2.64
CA ILE A 79 8.20 -10.31 1.26
C ILE A 79 8.11 -8.80 0.99
N GLU A 80 6.98 -8.18 1.35
CA GLU A 80 6.79 -6.74 1.21
C GLU A 80 7.72 -5.92 2.11
N ARG A 81 7.99 -6.37 3.35
CA ARG A 81 8.92 -5.71 4.26
C ARG A 81 10.34 -5.72 3.70
N VAL A 82 10.79 -6.86 3.19
CA VAL A 82 12.11 -7.00 2.53
C VAL A 82 12.16 -6.08 1.30
N GLY A 83 11.12 -6.15 0.47
CA GLY A 83 11.00 -5.34 -0.72
C GLY A 83 11.03 -3.83 -0.46
N ARG A 84 10.37 -3.34 0.60
CA ARG A 84 10.43 -1.92 0.99
C ARG A 84 11.84 -1.46 1.39
N ARG A 85 12.65 -2.34 1.99
CA ARG A 85 14.05 -2.00 2.31
C ARG A 85 14.88 -1.90 1.04
N GLN A 86 14.68 -2.82 0.10
CA GLN A 86 15.36 -2.83 -1.19
C GLN A 86 14.94 -1.63 -2.05
N PHE A 87 13.67 -1.21 -1.99
CA PHE A 87 13.11 -0.07 -2.74
C PHE A 87 13.88 1.25 -2.55
N ARG A 88 14.53 1.45 -1.40
CA ARG A 88 15.35 2.65 -1.16
C ARG A 88 16.65 2.66 -1.98
N SER A 89 16.98 1.56 -2.66
CA SER A 89 18.23 1.35 -3.40
C SER A 89 18.05 0.65 -4.76
N SER A 90 16.82 0.31 -5.17
CA SER A 90 16.58 -0.67 -6.25
C SER A 90 15.96 -0.09 -7.53
N ASN A 91 16.24 -0.76 -8.65
CA ASN A 91 15.67 -0.52 -9.97
C ASN A 91 14.24 -1.11 -10.10
N GLU A 92 13.55 -0.76 -11.19
CA GLU A 92 12.18 -1.21 -11.50
C GLU A 92 12.02 -2.74 -11.58
N SER A 93 13.08 -3.45 -11.99
CA SER A 93 13.13 -4.93 -12.03
C SER A 93 12.87 -5.61 -10.69
N ASP A 94 13.37 -5.02 -9.61
CA ASP A 94 13.26 -5.62 -8.27
C ASP A 94 11.82 -5.50 -7.77
N THR A 95 11.13 -4.41 -8.13
CA THR A 95 9.73 -4.19 -7.79
C THR A 95 8.82 -5.22 -8.47
N ASP A 96 9.08 -5.55 -9.74
CA ASP A 96 8.34 -6.58 -10.47
C ASP A 96 8.55 -7.98 -9.86
N SER A 97 9.77 -8.29 -9.41
CA SER A 97 10.07 -9.57 -8.74
C SER A 97 9.31 -9.74 -7.42
N ILE A 98 9.18 -8.66 -6.64
CA ILE A 98 8.40 -8.62 -5.40
C ILE A 98 6.91 -8.80 -5.72
N ALA A 99 6.41 -8.08 -6.73
CA ALA A 99 5.02 -8.19 -7.15
C ALA A 99 4.64 -9.62 -7.55
N LYS A 100 5.45 -10.24 -8.42
CA LYS A 100 5.26 -11.64 -8.83
C LYS A 100 5.28 -12.61 -7.65
N SER A 101 6.16 -12.38 -6.68
CA SER A 101 6.26 -13.24 -5.48
C SER A 101 5.03 -13.13 -4.60
N VAL A 102 4.55 -11.90 -4.33
CA VAL A 102 3.32 -11.67 -3.55
C VAL A 102 2.10 -12.24 -4.27
N THR A 103 1.96 -11.98 -5.57
CA THR A 103 0.85 -12.50 -6.38
C THR A 103 0.81 -14.03 -6.35
N ARG A 104 1.97 -14.70 -6.45
CA ARG A 104 2.04 -16.16 -6.37
C ARG A 104 1.48 -16.69 -5.05
N VAL A 105 1.96 -16.18 -3.92
CA VAL A 105 1.48 -16.63 -2.60
C VAL A 105 0.00 -16.30 -2.43
N ALA A 106 -0.43 -15.12 -2.86
CA ALA A 106 -1.83 -14.71 -2.77
C ALA A 106 -2.76 -15.65 -3.55
N LEU A 107 -2.41 -15.99 -4.80
CA LEU A 107 -3.20 -16.91 -5.61
C LEU A 107 -3.20 -18.34 -5.06
N THR A 108 -2.04 -18.86 -4.61
CA THR A 108 -1.95 -20.21 -4.04
C THR A 108 -2.88 -20.40 -2.83
N TYR A 109 -3.03 -19.38 -1.99
CA TYR A 109 -3.85 -19.43 -0.78
C TYR A 109 -5.19 -18.67 -0.90
N SER A 110 -5.59 -18.29 -2.12
CA SER A 110 -6.84 -17.53 -2.38
C SER A 110 -6.99 -16.27 -1.51
N LEU A 111 -5.90 -15.50 -1.38
CA LEU A 111 -5.85 -14.28 -0.60
C LEU A 111 -5.96 -13.02 -1.47
N LEU A 112 -6.59 -12.00 -0.89
CA LEU A 112 -6.53 -10.63 -1.41
C LEU A 112 -5.21 -9.97 -0.98
N SER A 113 -4.55 -9.29 -1.91
CA SER A 113 -3.30 -8.56 -1.72
C SER A 113 -3.35 -7.27 -2.53
N LYS A 114 -2.34 -6.39 -2.41
CA LYS A 114 -2.23 -5.20 -3.29
C LYS A 114 -2.14 -5.52 -4.79
N TYR A 115 -1.86 -6.78 -5.16
CA TYR A 115 -1.69 -7.22 -6.54
C TYR A 115 -2.78 -8.22 -7.00
N THR A 116 -3.78 -8.50 -6.16
CA THR A 116 -4.88 -9.42 -6.50
C THR A 116 -6.22 -8.77 -6.18
N SER A 117 -7.25 -9.06 -6.99
CA SER A 117 -8.62 -8.56 -6.80
C SER A 117 -9.62 -9.69 -7.02
N LEU A 118 -10.72 -9.67 -6.28
CA LEU A 118 -11.84 -10.61 -6.45
C LEU A 118 -12.86 -9.97 -7.40
N LEU A 119 -12.99 -10.52 -8.61
CA LEU A 119 -13.97 -10.09 -9.59
C LEU A 119 -15.10 -11.12 -9.65
N ALA A 120 -16.33 -10.70 -9.33
CA ALA A 120 -17.51 -11.50 -9.57
C ALA A 120 -17.95 -11.30 -11.03
N VAL A 121 -17.99 -12.39 -11.80
CA VAL A 121 -18.49 -12.41 -13.18
C VAL A 121 -19.83 -13.14 -13.17
N ASP A 122 -20.89 -12.48 -13.65
CA ASP A 122 -22.19 -13.13 -13.90
C ASP A 122 -22.09 -13.85 -15.26
N GLU A 123 -22.17 -15.18 -15.25
CA GLU A 123 -21.99 -16.02 -16.44
C GLU A 123 -23.26 -16.02 -17.32
N VAL A 124 -24.43 -15.67 -16.76
CA VAL A 124 -25.70 -15.81 -17.48
C VAL A 124 -26.00 -14.56 -18.30
N ALA A 125 -25.68 -14.61 -19.59
CA ALA A 125 -26.27 -13.71 -20.57
C ALA A 125 -27.78 -13.95 -20.65
N ARG A 126 -28.56 -13.20 -19.84
CA ARG A 126 -30.03 -13.32 -19.75
C ARG A 126 -30.78 -13.08 -21.07
N ARG A 127 -30.11 -12.58 -22.11
CA ARG A 127 -30.69 -12.33 -23.43
C ARG A 127 -30.03 -13.24 -24.48
N PRO A 128 -30.80 -14.04 -25.23
CA PRO A 128 -30.33 -14.70 -26.45
C PRO A 128 -29.84 -13.66 -27.47
N GLN A 129 -28.64 -13.81 -28.03
CA GLN A 129 -28.06 -12.81 -28.94
C GLN A 129 -28.91 -12.53 -30.19
N GLU A 130 -29.72 -13.49 -30.62
CA GLU A 130 -30.55 -13.41 -31.83
C GLU A 130 -31.94 -12.79 -31.57
N ALA A 131 -32.27 -12.45 -30.32
CA ALA A 131 -33.55 -11.85 -29.98
C ALA A 131 -33.66 -10.42 -30.56
N THR A 132 -34.63 -10.22 -31.46
CA THR A 132 -34.90 -8.92 -32.09
C THR A 132 -35.23 -7.86 -31.04
N LEU A 133 -34.56 -6.71 -31.10
CA LEU A 133 -34.81 -5.60 -30.18
C LEU A 133 -36.09 -4.88 -30.61
N THR A 134 -37.01 -4.71 -29.67
CA THR A 134 -38.19 -3.86 -29.87
C THR A 134 -38.03 -2.62 -29.01
N SER A 135 -38.08 -1.44 -29.65
CA SER A 135 -38.13 -0.16 -28.95
C SER A 135 -39.57 0.12 -28.53
N GLY A 136 -39.80 0.23 -27.23
CA GLY A 136 -41.08 0.63 -26.66
C GLY A 136 -40.90 1.86 -25.77
N SER A 137 -41.84 2.80 -25.82
CA SER A 137 -41.87 3.91 -24.88
C SER A 137 -42.26 3.37 -23.50
N VAL A 138 -41.36 3.48 -22.52
CA VAL A 138 -41.66 3.11 -21.14
C VAL A 138 -42.43 4.26 -20.50
N ALA A 139 -43.60 3.97 -19.93
CA ALA A 139 -44.40 4.96 -19.25
C ALA A 139 -43.58 5.61 -18.12
N GLY A 140 -43.50 6.94 -18.12
CA GLY A 140 -42.81 7.69 -17.08
C GLY A 140 -43.45 7.42 -15.73
N ASN A 141 -42.66 7.00 -14.74
CA ASN A 141 -43.15 6.72 -13.40
C ASN A 141 -43.35 8.06 -12.66
N MET A 142 -44.54 8.65 -12.76
CA MET A 142 -44.86 9.89 -12.05
C MET A 142 -45.15 9.61 -10.56
N PRO A 143 -44.54 10.37 -9.63
CA PRO A 143 -44.93 10.32 -8.23
C PRO A 143 -46.38 10.82 -8.06
N ALA A 144 -47.09 10.23 -7.10
CA ALA A 144 -48.48 10.57 -6.83
C ALA A 144 -48.63 12.07 -6.51
N GLY A 145 -49.50 12.76 -7.26
CA GLY A 145 -49.83 14.18 -7.05
C GLY A 145 -49.03 15.18 -7.89
N ALA A 146 -48.11 14.75 -8.76
CA ALA A 146 -47.44 15.66 -9.68
C ALA A 146 -48.41 16.12 -10.81
N THR A 147 -48.52 17.43 -11.03
CA THR A 147 -49.46 18.05 -12.01
C THR A 147 -48.76 18.64 -13.25
N MET A 148 -47.46 18.41 -13.43
CA MET A 148 -46.75 18.90 -14.62
C MET A 148 -46.92 17.95 -15.80
N ALA A 149 -47.47 18.49 -16.90
CA ALA A 149 -47.49 17.82 -18.19
C ALA A 149 -46.06 17.43 -18.58
N SER A 150 -45.79 16.14 -18.79
CA SER A 150 -44.51 15.67 -19.31
C SER A 150 -44.20 16.43 -20.61
N PRO A 151 -43.05 17.12 -20.73
CA PRO A 151 -42.61 17.56 -22.04
C PRO A 151 -42.36 16.28 -22.85
N SER A 152 -43.22 16.05 -23.84
CA SER A 152 -43.02 15.02 -24.85
C SER A 152 -41.66 15.28 -25.49
N MET A 153 -40.65 14.49 -25.11
CA MET A 153 -39.40 14.40 -25.83
C MET A 153 -39.71 13.74 -27.17
N ALA A 154 -40.13 14.55 -28.14
CA ALA A 154 -40.25 14.12 -29.52
C ALA A 154 -38.89 13.56 -29.94
N THR A 155 -38.91 12.32 -30.43
CA THR A 155 -37.74 11.60 -30.92
C THR A 155 -37.01 12.47 -31.94
N ALA A 156 -35.80 12.92 -31.59
CA ALA A 156 -34.92 13.58 -32.55
C ALA A 156 -34.54 12.55 -33.61
N THR A 157 -35.23 12.58 -34.74
CA THR A 157 -34.84 11.88 -35.96
C THR A 157 -33.43 12.34 -36.31
N ALA A 158 -32.47 11.42 -36.30
CA ALA A 158 -31.08 11.69 -36.65
C ALA A 158 -31.00 12.30 -38.06
N GLN A 159 -30.81 13.61 -38.13
CA GLN A 159 -30.46 14.31 -39.37
C GLN A 159 -28.99 13.98 -39.69
N PRO A 160 -28.65 13.65 -40.95
CA PRO A 160 -27.26 13.43 -41.34
C PRO A 160 -26.48 14.73 -41.16
N ILE A 161 -25.35 14.64 -40.48
CA ILE A 161 -24.45 15.77 -40.18
C ILE A 161 -23.98 16.37 -41.51
N ARG A 162 -24.57 17.50 -41.91
CA ARG A 162 -24.00 18.37 -42.94
C ARG A 162 -22.70 18.94 -42.39
N SER A 163 -21.62 18.77 -43.15
CA SER A 163 -20.31 19.34 -42.89
C SER A 163 -20.40 20.84 -42.63
N LEU A 164 -20.18 21.23 -41.37
CA LEU A 164 -20.01 22.61 -40.98
C LEU A 164 -18.52 22.94 -40.98
N THR A 165 -18.18 23.86 -41.87
CA THR A 165 -17.05 24.79 -41.84
C THR A 165 -16.51 25.01 -40.41
N PRO A 166 -15.19 25.07 -40.17
CA PRO A 166 -14.66 25.31 -38.83
C PRO A 166 -15.05 26.71 -38.38
N LEU A 167 -16.10 26.77 -37.57
CA LEU A 167 -16.43 27.95 -36.79
C LEU A 167 -15.33 28.09 -35.73
N ALA A 168 -14.72 29.27 -35.70
CA ALA A 168 -13.68 29.64 -34.75
C ALA A 168 -13.99 29.10 -33.35
N ALA A 169 -12.98 28.50 -32.73
CA ALA A 169 -13.08 27.92 -31.40
C ALA A 169 -13.74 28.93 -30.45
N PRO A 170 -14.83 28.56 -29.75
CA PRO A 170 -15.39 29.42 -28.72
C PRO A 170 -14.30 29.66 -27.68
N HIS A 171 -13.88 30.91 -27.56
CA HIS A 171 -13.22 31.47 -26.40
C HIS A 171 -13.86 30.87 -25.15
N ASN A 172 -13.11 30.00 -24.49
CA ASN A 172 -13.52 29.26 -23.31
C ASN A 172 -13.80 30.31 -22.21
N PRO A 173 -15.05 30.53 -21.77
CA PRO A 173 -15.34 31.55 -20.76
C PRO A 173 -14.99 31.08 -19.34
N PHE A 174 -14.25 29.97 -19.22
CA PHE A 174 -13.61 29.56 -17.99
C PHE A 174 -12.45 30.51 -17.70
N SER A 175 -12.82 31.70 -17.23
CA SER A 175 -11.98 32.45 -16.30
C SER A 175 -11.49 31.44 -15.28
N ALA A 176 -10.17 31.28 -15.20
CA ALA A 176 -9.52 30.48 -14.18
C ALA A 176 -9.98 31.01 -12.82
N GLN A 177 -11.02 30.37 -12.30
CA GLN A 177 -11.61 30.66 -11.02
C GLN A 177 -10.49 30.43 -10.01
N ASN A 178 -10.00 31.52 -9.42
CA ASN A 178 -8.93 31.52 -8.42
C ASN A 178 -9.19 30.40 -7.42
N LEU A 179 -8.46 29.29 -7.61
CA LEU A 179 -8.52 28.17 -6.68
C LEU A 179 -8.03 28.68 -5.33
N PRO A 180 -8.70 28.32 -4.22
CA PRO A 180 -8.26 28.72 -2.90
C PRO A 180 -6.80 28.26 -2.73
N ARG A 181 -5.90 29.22 -2.52
CA ARG A 181 -4.49 28.94 -2.26
C ARG A 181 -4.36 28.30 -0.88
N THR A 182 -4.47 26.97 -0.82
CA THR A 182 -4.24 26.18 0.40
C THR A 182 -2.79 25.68 0.49
N ALA A 183 -1.82 26.47 0.04
CA ALA A 183 -0.41 26.12 0.14
C ALA A 183 0.23 26.87 1.31
N THR A 184 0.88 26.12 2.19
CA THR A 184 1.91 26.59 3.14
C THR A 184 2.72 27.74 2.54
N PRO A 185 3.00 28.83 3.29
CA PRO A 185 3.66 30.03 2.76
C PRO A 185 5.16 29.75 2.50
N ALA A 186 5.44 29.04 1.40
CA ALA A 186 6.79 28.60 1.03
C ALA A 186 7.72 29.79 0.81
N ASP A 187 7.22 30.90 0.24
CA ASP A 187 7.99 32.14 0.05
C ASP A 187 8.45 32.74 1.40
N LEU A 188 7.59 32.70 2.43
CA LEU A 188 7.92 33.21 3.76
C LEU A 188 8.98 32.32 4.44
N LEU A 189 8.81 30.99 4.38
CA LEU A 189 9.79 30.07 4.96
C LEU A 189 11.13 30.13 4.21
N ALA A 190 11.13 30.35 2.89
CA ALA A 190 12.34 30.54 2.10
C ALA A 190 13.09 31.82 2.49
N MET A 191 12.38 32.93 2.76
CA MET A 191 13.00 34.15 3.31
C MET A 191 13.60 33.92 4.70
N ILE A 192 12.87 33.27 5.61
CA ILE A 192 13.37 33.00 6.96
C ILE A 192 14.61 32.09 6.91
N GLY A 193 14.59 31.06 6.07
CA GLY A 193 15.71 30.15 5.86
C GLY A 193 16.96 30.85 5.33
N SER A 194 16.81 31.76 4.35
CA SER A 194 17.94 32.50 3.79
C SER A 194 18.56 33.46 4.80
N ILE A 195 17.74 34.12 5.63
CA ILE A 195 18.21 35.01 6.70
C ILE A 195 19.03 34.22 7.73
N LEU A 196 18.53 33.06 8.18
CA LEU A 196 19.25 32.21 9.14
C LEU A 196 20.57 31.67 8.57
N MET A 197 20.60 31.33 7.29
CA MET A 197 21.80 30.85 6.62
C MET A 197 22.88 31.94 6.52
N VAL A 198 22.49 33.18 6.20
CA VAL A 198 23.41 34.33 6.17
C VAL A 198 23.92 34.66 7.58
N LEU A 199 23.05 34.63 8.59
CA LEU A 199 23.44 34.87 9.98
C LEU A 199 24.46 33.81 10.46
N GLY A 200 24.23 32.54 10.15
CA GLY A 200 25.15 31.45 10.49
C GLY A 200 26.53 31.61 9.84
N LEU A 201 26.56 31.97 8.56
CA LEU A 201 27.80 32.28 7.83
C LEU A 201 28.54 33.49 8.43
N MET A 202 27.80 34.53 8.84
CA MET A 202 28.38 35.72 9.47
C MET A 202 29.02 35.40 10.82
N ILE A 203 28.38 34.57 11.65
CA ILE A 203 28.94 34.14 12.94
C ILE A 203 30.21 33.30 12.74
N LEU A 204 30.22 32.39 11.76
CA LEU A 204 31.40 31.60 11.40
C LEU A 204 32.54 32.49 10.91
N TRP A 205 32.23 33.51 10.10
CA TRP A 205 33.20 34.47 9.60
C TRP A 205 33.80 35.32 10.73
N LEU A 206 32.97 35.78 11.67
CA LEU A 206 33.42 36.53 12.85
C LEU A 206 34.28 35.68 13.79
N LYS A 207 33.93 34.40 13.99
CA LYS A 207 34.76 33.46 14.76
C LYS A 207 36.13 33.27 14.12
N ARG A 208 36.17 32.96 12.82
CA ARG A 208 37.42 32.84 12.07
C ARG A 208 38.28 34.09 12.16
N ARG A 209 37.67 35.28 12.00
CA ARG A 209 38.39 36.56 12.06
C ARG A 209 38.96 36.85 13.46
N GLY A 210 38.28 36.43 14.52
CA GLY A 210 38.75 36.54 15.90
C GLY A 210 39.95 35.64 16.21
N GLU A 211 40.02 34.45 15.58
CA GLU A 211 41.16 33.53 15.70
C GLU A 211 42.42 34.12 15.03
N TYR A 212 42.28 34.71 13.84
CA TYR A 212 43.40 35.37 13.15
C TYR A 212 44.03 36.54 13.93
N LEU A 213 43.23 37.29 14.71
CA LEU A 213 43.75 38.41 15.51
C LEU A 213 44.41 37.96 16.83
N ARG A 214 44.08 36.77 17.35
CA ARG A 214 44.75 36.19 18.52
C ARG A 214 46.14 35.64 18.20
N GLU A 215 46.33 35.13 16.99
CA GLU A 215 47.64 34.63 16.54
C GLU A 215 48.65 35.76 16.26
N GLN A 216 48.21 36.98 15.95
CA GLN A 216 49.12 38.14 15.76
C GLN A 216 49.43 38.93 17.04
N GLY A 217 48.77 38.64 18.16
CA GLY A 217 48.99 39.31 19.45
C GLY A 217 49.98 38.60 20.39
N THR A 218 50.51 37.44 20.02
CA THR A 218 51.48 36.67 20.81
C THR A 218 52.82 36.67 20.08
N GLY A 219 53.35 37.87 19.87
CA GLY A 219 54.59 38.13 19.14
C GLY A 219 55.17 39.48 19.53
N ALA A 220 55.31 39.71 20.83
CA ALA A 220 56.15 40.74 21.44
C ALA A 220 56.66 40.21 22.78
#